data_AF-A0A0F9Q315-F1
#
_entry.id   AF-A0A0F9Q315-F1
#
_cell.length_a   1.000
_cell.length_b   1.000
_cell.length_c   1.000
_cell.angle_alpha   90.00
_cell.angle_beta   90.00
_cell.angle_gamma   90.00
#
_symmetry.space_group_name_H-M   'P 1'
#
loop_
_entity.id
_entity.type
_entity.pdbx_description
1 polymer ?
#
loop_
_entity_poly.entity_id
_entity_poly.type
_entity_poly.pdbx_seq_one_letter_code
_entity_poly.pdbx_strand_id
1 'polypeptide(L)'
;MRVLFELEALPPAALRLLLGCLVDIDRQWLRDNPGTPCIYDSAVRYRYERDSGCGERFKDVATVLRDGFGACADLSCWRVAKLRNRGERATVVWRVRILPTGEPLYHIFVRRAGGKYEDPSKRLGMKDDI
;
A
#
# COMPACT_ATOMS: atom_id res chain seq x y z
N MET A 1 -1.70 -3.81 20.57
CA MET A 1 -2.74 -4.80 20.22
C MET A 1 -2.60 -5.11 18.74
N ARG A 2 -2.58 -6.39 18.32
CA ARG A 2 -2.59 -6.79 16.91
C ARG A 2 -4.01 -7.24 16.55
N VAL A 3 -4.53 -6.74 15.44
CA VAL A 3 -5.84 -7.15 14.90
C VAL A 3 -5.60 -7.92 13.60
N LEU A 4 -6.26 -9.06 13.45
CA LEU A 4 -6.25 -9.86 12.24
C LEU A 4 -7.66 -9.85 11.64
N PHE A 5 -7.72 -9.69 10.33
CA PHE A 5 -8.96 -9.81 9.57
C PHE A 5 -8.85 -11.03 8.68
N GLU A 6 -9.90 -11.83 8.67
CA GLU A 6 -10.06 -12.94 7.75
C GLU A 6 -11.22 -12.61 6.82
N LEU A 7 -10.98 -12.73 5.52
CA LEU A 7 -11.95 -12.46 4.48
C LEU A 7 -11.99 -13.69 3.58
N GLU A 8 -13.19 -14.23 3.39
CA GLU A 8 -13.40 -15.36 2.46
C GLU A 8 -13.10 -14.95 1.01
N ALA A 9 -13.41 -13.70 0.66
CA ALA A 9 -13.08 -13.10 -0.63
C ALA A 9 -12.79 -11.61 -0.48
N LEU A 10 -12.00 -11.06 -1.41
CA LEU A 10 -11.68 -9.64 -1.48
C LEU A 10 -12.25 -9.00 -2.76
N PRO A 11 -13.58 -8.76 -2.82
CA PRO A 11 -14.17 -8.09 -3.97
C PRO A 11 -13.68 -6.62 -4.06
N PRO A 12 -13.75 -5.98 -5.24
CA PRO A 12 -13.25 -4.62 -5.43
C PRO A 12 -13.80 -3.58 -4.43
N ALA A 13 -15.05 -3.72 -4.00
CA ALA A 13 -15.65 -2.84 -3.00
C ALA A 13 -15.00 -2.99 -1.61
N ALA A 14 -14.73 -4.22 -1.19
CA ALA A 14 -14.04 -4.50 0.07
C ALA A 14 -12.57 -4.04 0.02
N LEU A 15 -11.88 -4.27 -1.09
CA LEU A 15 -10.52 -3.75 -1.30
C LEU A 15 -10.46 -2.23 -1.15
N ARG A 16 -11.43 -1.52 -1.75
CA ARG A 16 -11.52 -0.06 -1.64
C ARG A 16 -11.66 0.41 -0.18
N LEU A 17 -12.48 -0.29 0.61
CA LEU A 17 -12.69 0.02 2.03
C LEU A 17 -11.40 -0.23 2.83
N LEU A 18 -10.78 -1.40 2.67
CA LEU A 18 -9.54 -1.76 3.36
C LEU A 18 -8.42 -0.77 3.08
N LEU A 19 -8.17 -0.44 1.80
CA LEU A 19 -7.14 0.52 1.45
C LEU A 19 -7.45 1.93 1.99
N GLY A 20 -8.73 2.32 2.01
CA GLY A 20 -9.18 3.57 2.63
C GLY A 20 -8.88 3.62 4.12
N CYS A 21 -9.24 2.57 4.85
CA CYS A 21 -8.93 2.42 6.28
C CYS A 21 -7.43 2.44 6.53
N LEU A 22 -6.63 1.71 5.75
CA LEU A 22 -5.18 1.69 5.89
C LEU A 22 -4.56 3.07 5.66
N VAL A 23 -5.02 3.81 4.64
CA VAL A 23 -4.61 5.20 4.41
C VAL A 23 -4.91 6.07 5.63
N ASP A 24 -6.09 5.95 6.25
CA ASP A 24 -6.45 6.80 7.38
C ASP A 24 -5.69 6.42 8.67
N ILE A 25 -5.40 5.13 8.88
CA ILE A 25 -4.48 4.64 9.92
C ILE A 25 -3.09 5.24 9.72
N ASP A 26 -2.52 5.12 8.52
CA ASP A 26 -1.22 5.67 8.17
C ASP A 26 -1.17 7.19 8.35
N ARG A 27 -2.24 7.89 7.98
CA ARG A 27 -2.34 9.34 8.17
C ARG A 27 -2.28 9.73 9.63
N GLN A 28 -2.99 8.99 10.50
CA GLN A 28 -2.95 9.23 11.94
C GLN A 28 -1.53 8.98 12.47
N TRP A 29 -0.95 7.83 12.17
CA TRP A 29 0.39 7.48 12.63
C TRP A 29 1.45 8.49 12.18
N LEU A 30 1.38 8.98 10.93
CA LEU A 30 2.31 10.00 10.42
C LEU A 30 2.13 11.39 11.07
N ARG A 31 0.93 11.73 11.55
CA ARG A 31 0.71 12.96 12.32
C ARG A 31 1.34 12.85 13.70
N ASP A 32 1.22 11.67 14.32
CA ASP A 32 1.76 11.39 15.64
C ASP A 32 3.30 11.21 15.60
N ASN A 33 3.85 10.87 14.42
CA ASN A 33 5.29 10.64 14.20
C ASN A 33 5.84 11.55 13.09
N PRO A 34 5.92 12.89 13.31
CA PRO A 34 6.29 13.84 12.26
C PRO A 34 7.71 13.65 11.71
N GLY A 35 8.62 13.06 12.50
CA GLY A 35 9.99 12.73 12.11
C GLY A 35 10.14 11.54 11.17
N THR A 36 9.03 10.88 10.80
CA THR A 36 9.07 9.75 9.87
C THR A 36 9.67 10.17 8.52
N PRO A 37 10.68 9.43 8.01
CA PRO A 37 11.26 9.72 6.71
C PRO A 37 10.23 9.64 5.59
N CYS A 38 10.50 10.30 4.47
CA CYS A 38 9.75 10.02 3.24
C CYS A 38 9.99 8.55 2.86
N ILE A 39 8.98 7.91 2.27
CA ILE A 39 9.09 6.51 1.83
C ILE A 39 10.31 6.29 0.91
N TYR A 40 10.61 7.26 0.05
CA TYR A 40 11.74 7.21 -0.90
C TYR A 40 13.10 7.49 -0.25
N ASP A 41 13.11 8.15 0.90
CA ASP A 41 14.33 8.46 1.66
C ASP A 41 14.56 7.42 2.77
N SER A 42 13.70 6.41 2.85
CA SER A 42 13.79 5.33 3.82
C SER A 42 14.59 4.14 3.28
N ALA A 43 15.01 3.25 4.18
CA ALA A 43 15.64 1.98 3.80
C ALA A 43 14.64 0.93 3.28
N VAL A 44 13.33 1.22 3.31
CA VAL A 44 12.28 0.28 2.93
C VAL A 44 12.40 -0.12 1.47
N ARG A 45 12.13 -1.40 1.17
CA ARG A 45 12.09 -1.93 -0.20
C ARG A 45 10.78 -2.66 -0.48
N TYR A 46 10.46 -2.76 -1.76
CA TYR A 46 9.35 -3.60 -2.19
C TYR A 46 9.66 -5.07 -1.94
N ARG A 47 8.68 -5.80 -1.42
CA ARG A 47 8.68 -7.27 -1.37
C ARG A 47 7.25 -7.77 -1.50
N TYR A 48 7.03 -8.72 -2.41
CA TYR A 48 5.73 -9.36 -2.56
C TYR A 48 5.52 -10.40 -1.46
N GLU A 49 4.40 -10.34 -0.73
CA GLU A 49 4.19 -11.17 0.45
C GLU A 49 3.71 -12.61 0.15
N ARG A 50 3.30 -12.90 -1.09
CA ARG A 50 2.84 -14.26 -1.47
C ARG A 50 3.94 -15.31 -1.32
N ASP A 51 5.20 -14.88 -1.34
CA ASP A 51 6.38 -15.72 -1.10
C ASP A 51 6.44 -16.29 0.33
N SER A 52 5.62 -15.77 1.26
CA SER A 52 5.60 -16.20 2.67
C SER A 52 4.54 -17.25 3.03
N GLY A 53 3.69 -17.67 2.09
CA GLY A 53 2.68 -18.71 2.31
C GLY A 53 1.49 -18.32 3.23
N CYS A 54 1.46 -17.09 3.76
CA CYS A 54 0.46 -16.63 4.74
C CYS A 54 -0.63 -15.72 4.16
N GLY A 55 -0.80 -15.66 2.84
CA GLY A 55 -1.67 -14.67 2.19
C GLY A 55 -1.10 -13.24 2.24
N GLU A 56 -1.78 -12.29 1.59
CA GLU A 56 -1.39 -10.88 1.58
C GLU A 56 -1.76 -10.22 2.92
N ARG A 57 -0.78 -9.59 3.60
CA ARG A 57 -1.05 -8.75 4.77
C ARG A 57 -0.98 -7.29 4.38
N PHE A 58 -1.93 -6.53 4.90
CA PHE A 58 -1.95 -5.08 4.81
C PHE A 58 -1.19 -4.49 5.99
N LYS A 59 -0.08 -3.81 5.72
CA LYS A 59 0.82 -3.24 6.74
C LYS A 59 0.70 -1.73 6.80
N ASP A 60 0.54 -1.22 8.01
CA ASP A 60 0.66 0.21 8.26
C ASP A 60 2.13 0.69 8.19
N VAL A 61 2.33 2.02 8.19
CA VAL A 61 3.68 2.62 8.14
C VAL A 61 4.61 2.08 9.21
N ALA A 62 4.11 1.90 10.44
CA ALA A 62 4.92 1.42 11.56
C ALA A 62 5.45 0.00 11.30
N THR A 63 4.57 -0.86 10.79
CA THR A 63 4.87 -2.25 10.47
C THR A 63 5.85 -2.33 9.29
N VAL A 64 5.65 -1.52 8.24
CA VAL A 64 6.56 -1.44 7.09
C VAL A 64 7.95 -0.98 7.51
N LEU A 65 8.05 0.06 8.35
CA LEU A 65 9.33 0.55 8.87
C LEU A 65 10.04 -0.50 9.73
N ARG A 66 9.30 -1.20 10.60
CA ARG A 66 9.84 -2.28 11.44
C ARG A 66 10.36 -3.45 10.60
N ASP A 67 9.61 -3.86 9.57
CA ASP A 67 9.97 -4.99 8.71
C ASP A 67 11.06 -4.63 7.68
N GLY A 68 11.19 -3.35 7.33
CA GLY A 68 12.07 -2.89 6.26
C GLY A 68 11.53 -3.18 4.85
N PHE A 69 10.29 -3.65 4.71
CA PHE A 69 9.66 -3.92 3.42
C PHE A 69 8.13 -3.82 3.46
N GLY A 70 7.54 -3.61 2.28
CA GLY A 70 6.09 -3.62 2.07
C GLY A 70 5.71 -4.03 0.64
N ALA A 71 4.48 -4.48 0.47
CA ALA A 71 3.87 -4.79 -0.82
C ALA A 71 3.30 -3.52 -1.49
N CYS A 72 2.71 -3.65 -2.69
CA CYS A 72 2.22 -2.50 -3.44
C CYS A 72 1.09 -1.74 -2.70
N ALA A 73 0.23 -2.44 -1.97
CA ALA A 73 -0.80 -1.85 -1.14
C ALA A 73 -0.20 -0.98 -0.02
N ASP A 74 0.72 -1.54 0.77
CA ASP A 74 1.35 -0.88 1.91
C ASP A 74 2.05 0.42 1.48
N LEU A 75 2.91 0.33 0.47
CA LEU A 75 3.72 1.45 0.01
C LEU A 75 2.87 2.57 -0.61
N SER A 76 1.79 2.19 -1.31
CA SER A 76 0.85 3.14 -1.90
C SER A 76 -0.05 3.82 -0.88
N CYS A 77 -0.53 3.08 0.13
CA CYS A 77 -1.30 3.63 1.23
C CYS A 77 -0.48 4.63 2.06
N TRP A 78 0.75 4.26 2.44
CA TRP A 78 1.66 5.18 3.11
C TRP A 78 1.89 6.45 2.28
N ARG A 79 2.15 6.29 0.97
CA ARG A 79 2.40 7.44 0.11
C ARG A 79 1.18 8.38 0.03
N VAL A 80 -0.02 7.82 -0.17
CA VAL A 80 -1.26 8.61 -0.19
C VAL A 80 -1.49 9.30 1.15
N ALA A 81 -1.22 8.62 2.27
CA ALA A 81 -1.35 9.19 3.60
C ALA A 81 -0.47 10.44 3.78
N LYS A 82 0.82 10.36 3.40
CA LYS A 82 1.74 11.50 3.46
C LYS A 82 1.28 12.66 2.57
N LEU A 83 0.80 12.36 1.36
CA LEU A 83 0.29 13.37 0.42
C LEU A 83 -0.96 14.07 0.97
N ARG A 84 -1.91 13.31 1.51
CA ARG A 84 -3.13 13.85 2.14
C ARG A 84 -2.85 14.70 3.37
N ASN A 85 -1.87 14.31 4.20
CA ASN A 85 -1.45 15.13 5.33
C ASN A 85 -0.78 16.47 4.90
N ARG A 86 -0.33 16.58 3.64
CA ARG A 86 0.15 17.82 3.02
C ARG A 86 -0.94 18.59 2.27
N GLY A 87 -2.20 18.19 2.37
CA GLY A 87 -3.33 18.81 1.70
C GLY A 87 -3.57 18.37 0.25
N GLU A 88 -2.79 17.41 -0.28
CA GLU A 88 -3.00 16.91 -1.64
C GLU A 88 -4.15 15.90 -1.70
N ARG A 89 -5.06 16.06 -2.67
CA ARG A 89 -6.18 15.13 -2.93
C ARG A 89 -5.73 13.85 -3.66
N ALA A 90 -4.78 13.13 -3.07
CA ALA A 90 -4.29 11.86 -3.60
C ALA A 90 -5.23 10.69 -3.24
N THR A 91 -5.28 9.67 -4.08
CA THR A 91 -6.03 8.43 -3.85
C THR A 91 -5.20 7.21 -4.26
N VAL A 92 -5.43 6.09 -3.58
CA VAL A 92 -5.02 4.78 -4.12
C VAL A 92 -5.93 4.41 -5.29
N VAL A 93 -5.36 3.75 -6.29
CA VAL A 93 -6.04 3.16 -7.44
C VAL A 93 -5.38 1.81 -7.73
N TRP A 94 -6.04 0.97 -8.51
CA TRP A 94 -5.50 -0.33 -8.87
C TRP A 94 -5.77 -0.71 -10.31
N ARG A 95 -4.93 -1.61 -10.83
CA ARG A 95 -5.19 -2.42 -12.02
C ARG A 95 -5.39 -3.86 -11.59
N VAL A 96 -6.12 -4.64 -12.39
CA VAL A 96 -6.32 -6.06 -12.17
C VAL A 96 -5.93 -6.82 -13.43
N ARG A 97 -5.21 -7.92 -13.22
CA ARG A 97 -4.91 -8.91 -14.25
C ARG A 97 -5.42 -10.26 -13.75
N ILE A 98 -6.00 -11.06 -14.64
CA ILE A 98 -6.38 -12.43 -14.31
C ILE A 98 -5.18 -13.33 -14.60
N LEU A 99 -4.73 -14.07 -13.59
CA LEU A 99 -3.66 -15.04 -13.71
C LEU A 99 -4.11 -16.26 -14.53
N PRO A 100 -3.18 -17.07 -15.07
CA PRO A 100 -3.53 -18.33 -15.73
C PRO A 100 -4.33 -19.29 -14.84
N THR A 101 -4.23 -19.15 -13.51
CA THR A 101 -5.00 -19.89 -12.51
C THR A 101 -6.47 -19.43 -12.40
N GLY A 102 -6.85 -18.32 -13.04
CA GLY A 102 -8.16 -17.68 -12.91
C GLY A 102 -8.25 -16.68 -11.74
N GLU A 103 -7.22 -16.59 -10.90
CA GLU A 103 -7.19 -15.69 -9.75
C GLU A 103 -6.91 -14.23 -10.18
N PRO A 104 -7.57 -13.22 -9.58
CA PRO A 104 -7.25 -11.83 -9.82
C PRO A 104 -5.96 -11.43 -9.09
N LEU A 105 -5.02 -10.82 -9.83
CA LEU A 105 -3.84 -10.16 -9.28
C LEU A 105 -4.03 -8.65 -9.36
N TYR A 106 -4.06 -8.03 -8.18
CA TYR A 106 -4.21 -6.58 -8.04
C TYR A 106 -2.84 -5.89 -7.96
N HIS A 107 -2.70 -4.79 -8.69
CA HIS A 107 -1.58 -3.88 -8.55
C HIS A 107 -2.05 -2.53 -8.07
N ILE A 108 -1.65 -2.13 -6.86
CA ILE A 108 -2.09 -0.89 -6.21
C ILE A 108 -1.01 0.19 -6.38
N PHE A 109 -1.42 1.39 -6.80
CA PHE A 109 -0.54 2.55 -7.00
C PHE A 109 -1.28 3.86 -6.69
N VAL A 110 -0.59 4.99 -6.81
CA VAL A 110 -1.06 6.31 -6.38
C VAL A 110 -1.57 7.12 -7.58
N ARG A 111 -2.75 7.71 -7.44
CA ARG A 111 -3.22 8.81 -8.29
C ARG A 111 -3.16 10.12 -7.50
N ARG A 112 -2.34 11.05 -7.97
CA ARG A 112 -2.09 12.38 -7.38
C ARG A 112 -3.14 13.40 -7.78
N ALA A 113 -3.10 14.57 -7.13
CA ALA A 113 -3.85 15.72 -7.62
C ALA A 113 -3.45 16.04 -9.09
N GLY A 114 -4.42 16.41 -9.93
CA GLY A 114 -4.18 16.65 -11.35
C GLY A 114 -4.07 15.39 -12.21
N GLY A 115 -4.31 14.18 -11.66
CA GLY A 115 -4.42 12.94 -12.44
C GLY A 115 -3.09 12.23 -12.71
N LYS A 116 -1.96 12.75 -12.24
CA LYS A 116 -0.65 12.10 -12.37
C LYS A 116 -0.61 10.79 -11.58
N TYR A 117 -0.09 9.74 -12.20
CA TYR A 117 0.15 8.46 -11.52
C TYR A 117 1.57 8.40 -10.94
N GLU A 118 1.68 7.77 -9.79
CA GLU A 118 2.95 7.50 -9.10
C GLU A 118 2.90 6.07 -8.58
N ASP A 119 3.98 5.31 -8.81
CA ASP A 119 4.09 3.92 -8.38
C ASP A 119 5.25 3.77 -7.39
N PRO A 120 4.96 3.78 -6.07
CA PRO A 120 5.98 3.61 -5.06
C PRO A 120 6.67 2.24 -5.13
N SER A 121 5.92 1.19 -5.46
CA SER A 121 6.45 -0.18 -5.48
C SER A 121 7.52 -0.38 -6.56
N LYS A 122 7.30 0.15 -7.78
CA LYS A 122 8.33 0.17 -8.83
C LYS A 122 9.57 0.92 -8.41
N ARG A 123 9.39 2.12 -7.84
CA ARG A 123 10.50 2.95 -7.37
C ARG A 123 11.31 2.28 -6.25
N LEU A 124 10.70 1.38 -5.49
CA LEU A 124 11.31 0.71 -4.34
C LEU A 124 11.74 -0.74 -4.64
N GLY A 125 11.66 -1.18 -5.89
CA GLY A 125 12.31 -2.43 -6.35
C GLY A 125 11.40 -3.47 -7.01
N MET A 126 10.13 -3.17 -7.30
CA MET A 126 9.30 -4.06 -8.12
C MET A 126 9.83 -4.09 -9.57
N LYS A 127 10.18 -5.29 -10.07
CA LYS A 127 10.86 -5.47 -11.35
C LYS A 127 9.93 -5.57 -12.56
N ASP A 128 8.72 -6.09 -12.36
CA ASP A 128 7.77 -6.33 -13.44
C ASP A 128 6.44 -5.62 -13.14
N ASP A 129 5.89 -5.04 -14.19
CA ASP A 129 4.51 -4.56 -14.20
C ASP A 129 3.59 -5.77 -14.27
N ILE A 130 2.68 -5.90 -13.31
CA ILE A 130 1.55 -6.82 -13.41
C ILE A 130 0.75 -6.53 -14.69
#